data_AF-A0A9P9WGC9-F1
#
_entry.id   AF-A0A9P9WGC9-F1
#
_cell.length_a   1.000
_cell.length_b   1.000
_cell.length_c   1.000
_cell.angle_alpha   90.00
_cell.angle_beta   90.00
_cell.angle_gamma   90.00
#
_symmetry.space_group_name_H-M   'P 1'
#
loop_
_entity.id
_entity.type
_entity.pdbx_description
1 polymer ?
#
loop_
_entity_poly.entity_id
_entity_poly.type
_entity_poly.pdbx_seq_one_letter_code
_entity_poly.pdbx_strand_id
1 'polypeptide(L)'
;MLVLFAAFLAVLALWQPISATVIENRNIDKAAIDKRGIGWLVDYCDDDWNIGPNTYFHANCTRGGDKREPMYIELDKCFTVDSQGRLAVDNWRKGGMKDKCDSCSRCGDLDLDACLMCRCQREDGSRGWTKMDMDGPLFVSQKDNAICCGDWWGGPYCGQRGFPPSS
;
A
#
# COMPACT_ATOMS: atom_id res chain seq x y z
N MET A 1 23.96 -23.08 -53.57
CA MET A 1 23.24 -23.72 -52.45
C MET A 1 24.24 -23.99 -51.34
N LEU A 2 24.22 -23.16 -50.29
CA LEU A 2 24.92 -23.39 -49.03
C LEU A 2 24.07 -22.69 -47.97
N VAL A 3 23.42 -23.51 -47.15
CA VAL A 3 22.60 -23.15 -45.99
C VAL A 3 23.55 -23.05 -44.81
N LEU A 4 23.42 -22.02 -43.95
CA LEU A 4 23.37 -22.15 -42.47
C LEU A 4 23.46 -20.78 -41.77
N PHE A 5 22.30 -20.37 -41.26
CA PHE A 5 22.05 -19.80 -39.92
C PHE A 5 23.10 -18.88 -39.29
N ALA A 6 22.89 -17.57 -39.44
CA ALA A 6 23.30 -16.57 -38.47
C ALA A 6 22.04 -15.90 -37.88
N ALA A 7 21.37 -16.61 -36.96
CA ALA A 7 20.29 -16.07 -36.15
C ALA A 7 20.67 -16.25 -34.68
N PHE A 8 21.67 -15.50 -34.25
CA PHE A 8 22.02 -15.35 -32.85
C PHE A 8 22.44 -13.90 -32.68
N LEU A 9 21.52 -13.07 -32.18
CA LEU A 9 21.76 -11.92 -31.29
C LEU A 9 20.46 -11.11 -31.17
N ALA A 10 20.12 -10.80 -29.91
CA ALA A 10 19.17 -9.77 -29.50
C ALA A 10 17.66 -10.13 -29.46
N VAL A 11 17.27 -11.11 -28.63
CA VAL A 11 16.00 -11.00 -27.85
C VAL A 11 16.27 -11.44 -26.41
N LEU A 12 17.13 -10.69 -25.72
CA LEU A 12 17.28 -10.72 -24.26
C LEU A 12 17.32 -9.27 -23.78
N ALA A 13 16.23 -8.56 -24.00
CA ALA A 13 15.96 -7.28 -23.37
C ALA A 13 14.49 -7.29 -22.97
N LEU A 14 14.20 -6.72 -21.81
CA LEU A 14 12.90 -6.66 -21.12
C LEU A 14 12.68 -7.74 -20.03
N TRP A 15 13.74 -8.07 -19.30
CA TRP A 15 13.61 -8.38 -17.87
C TRP A 15 14.28 -7.22 -17.13
N GLN A 16 13.65 -6.04 -17.16
CA GLN A 16 14.04 -4.98 -16.25
C GLN A 16 13.40 -5.32 -14.90
N PRO A 17 14.17 -5.47 -13.82
CA PRO A 17 13.57 -5.57 -12.50
C PRO A 17 12.72 -4.32 -12.29
N ILE A 18 11.45 -4.56 -11.97
CA ILE A 18 10.51 -3.53 -11.55
C ILE A 18 11.21 -2.80 -10.42
N SER A 19 11.70 -1.59 -10.69
CA SER A 19 12.09 -0.68 -9.63
C SER A 19 10.80 -0.38 -8.89
N ALA A 20 10.59 -1.10 -7.80
CA ALA A 20 9.73 -0.62 -6.74
C ALA A 20 10.22 0.79 -6.45
N THR A 21 9.40 1.79 -6.72
CA THR A 21 9.54 3.08 -6.04
C THR A 21 9.24 2.80 -4.58
N VAL A 22 10.23 2.26 -3.88
CA VAL A 22 10.29 2.32 -2.42
C VAL A 22 10.35 3.81 -2.15
N ILE A 23 9.27 4.36 -1.62
CA ILE A 23 9.31 5.71 -1.04
C ILE A 23 10.17 5.53 0.22
N GLU A 24 11.50 5.62 0.07
CA GLU A 24 12.43 5.68 1.20
C GLU A 24 12.30 7.05 1.89
N ASN A 25 11.16 7.29 2.55
CA ASN A 25 11.01 8.37 3.52
C ASN A 25 11.19 7.85 4.96
N ARG A 26 11.97 6.78 5.17
CA ARG A 26 12.29 6.24 6.50
C ARG A 26 13.26 7.11 7.33
N ASN A 27 13.65 8.29 6.84
CA ASN A 27 14.47 9.25 7.60
C ASN A 27 13.65 10.29 8.39
N ILE A 28 12.33 10.12 8.50
CA ILE A 28 11.57 10.88 9.48
C ILE A 28 11.80 10.23 10.84
N ASP A 29 12.63 10.90 11.64
CA ASP A 29 13.07 10.50 12.99
C ASP A 29 11.90 9.93 13.82
N LYS A 30 11.97 8.64 14.20
CA LYS A 30 10.92 7.93 14.97
C LYS A 30 10.53 8.71 16.24
N ALA A 31 11.49 9.40 16.85
CA ALA A 31 11.26 10.28 18.00
C ALA A 31 10.42 11.53 17.69
N ALA A 32 10.46 12.05 16.46
CA ALA A 32 9.61 13.16 16.02
C ALA A 32 8.18 12.71 15.69
N ILE A 33 8.02 11.45 15.24
CA ILE A 33 6.74 10.78 14.99
C ILE A 33 6.01 10.49 16.31
N ASP A 34 6.70 9.87 17.27
CA ASP A 34 6.14 9.56 18.59
C ASP A 34 5.75 10.82 19.38
N LYS A 35 6.56 11.89 19.35
CA LYS A 35 6.23 13.18 20.00
C LYS A 35 4.95 13.83 19.48
N ARG A 36 4.51 13.47 18.27
CA ARG A 36 3.29 13.99 17.63
C ARG A 36 2.09 13.06 17.79
N GLY A 37 2.28 11.93 18.45
CA GLY A 37 1.26 10.90 18.57
C GLY A 37 0.90 10.31 17.21
N ILE A 38 1.89 10.04 16.37
CA ILE A 38 1.73 9.31 15.11
C ILE A 38 2.59 8.06 15.24
N GLY A 39 2.18 6.97 14.58
CA GLY A 39 2.90 5.70 14.60
C GLY A 39 2.91 5.02 13.24
N TRP A 40 4.01 4.34 12.92
CA TRP A 40 4.08 3.44 11.78
C TRP A 40 3.10 2.28 11.92
N LEU A 41 2.59 1.74 10.82
CA LEU A 41 1.58 0.68 10.86
C LEU A 41 2.10 -0.53 11.65
N VAL A 42 3.31 -0.97 11.33
CA VAL A 42 3.92 -2.18 11.90
C VAL A 42 4.30 -2.06 13.36
N ASP A 43 4.56 -0.84 13.82
CA ASP A 43 4.86 -0.57 15.23
C ASP A 43 3.59 -0.64 16.10
N TYR A 44 2.43 -0.33 15.54
CA TYR A 44 1.19 -0.10 16.30
C TYR A 44 0.07 -1.10 16.01
N CYS A 45 0.15 -1.87 14.92
CA CYS A 45 -0.87 -2.83 14.52
C CYS A 45 -0.38 -4.29 14.60
N ASP A 46 -1.32 -5.23 14.69
CA ASP A 46 -1.06 -6.67 14.60
C ASP A 46 -0.65 -7.08 13.18
N ASP A 47 0.09 -8.18 13.08
CA ASP A 47 0.43 -8.83 11.82
C ASP A 47 -0.77 -9.49 11.12
N ASP A 48 -1.84 -9.82 11.84
CA ASP A 48 -3.02 -10.49 11.27
C ASP A 48 -3.98 -9.54 10.51
N TRP A 49 -3.44 -8.46 9.96
CA TRP A 49 -4.19 -7.54 9.14
C TRP A 49 -4.62 -8.17 7.81
N ASN A 50 -5.74 -7.72 7.26
CA ASN A 50 -6.29 -8.23 6.01
C ASN A 50 -6.95 -7.15 5.18
N ILE A 51 -7.15 -7.45 3.89
CA ILE A 51 -7.92 -6.61 2.98
C ILE A 51 -9.30 -7.26 2.77
N GLY A 52 -10.32 -6.59 3.26
CA GLY A 52 -11.71 -6.97 3.09
C GLY A 52 -12.30 -6.53 1.75
N PRO A 53 -13.61 -6.77 1.55
CA PRO A 53 -14.34 -6.27 0.39
C PRO A 53 -14.16 -4.76 0.19
N ASN A 54 -14.35 -4.26 -1.04
CA ASN A 54 -14.28 -2.83 -1.35
C ASN A 54 -12.98 -2.15 -0.91
N THR A 55 -11.85 -2.88 -0.89
CA THR A 55 -10.52 -2.37 -0.52
C THR A 55 -10.41 -1.86 0.92
N TYR A 56 -11.22 -2.36 1.84
CA TYR A 56 -11.04 -2.02 3.25
C TYR A 56 -9.81 -2.73 3.84
N PHE A 57 -8.89 -1.99 4.44
CA PHE A 57 -7.82 -2.53 5.27
C PHE A 57 -8.32 -2.70 6.70
N HIS A 58 -8.03 -3.85 7.31
CA HIS A 58 -8.39 -4.20 8.67
C HIS A 58 -7.16 -4.56 9.48
N ALA A 59 -7.00 -3.94 10.64
CA ALA A 59 -5.99 -4.36 11.61
C ALA A 59 -6.44 -4.05 13.02
N ASN A 60 -5.92 -4.81 13.99
CA ASN A 60 -6.03 -4.43 15.39
C ASN A 60 -4.83 -3.54 15.73
N CYS A 61 -5.07 -2.32 16.19
CA CYS A 61 -4.01 -1.35 16.47
C CYS A 61 -4.11 -0.77 17.88
N THR A 62 -2.99 -0.33 18.45
CA THR A 62 -2.90 0.29 19.78
C THR A 62 -2.39 1.72 19.68
N ARG A 63 -2.52 2.50 20.77
CA ARG A 63 -1.99 3.87 20.91
C ARG A 63 -0.64 3.92 21.66
N GLY A 64 -0.04 2.76 21.91
CA GLY A 64 1.17 2.60 22.71
C GLY A 64 0.84 2.03 24.10
N GLY A 65 1.34 0.83 24.39
CA GLY A 65 1.22 0.16 25.70
C GLY A 65 -0.15 -0.45 26.04
N ASP A 66 -1.20 -0.10 25.30
CA ASP A 66 -2.58 -0.53 25.55
C ASP A 66 -3.02 -1.74 24.72
N LYS A 67 -4.18 -2.31 25.09
CA LYS A 67 -4.94 -3.30 24.32
C LYS A 67 -5.15 -2.82 22.88
N ARG A 68 -4.79 -3.66 21.90
CA ARG A 68 -5.09 -3.41 20.48
C ARG A 68 -6.60 -3.52 20.23
N GLU A 69 -7.13 -2.59 19.45
CA GLU A 69 -8.55 -2.53 19.07
C GLU A 69 -8.71 -2.64 17.56
N PRO A 70 -9.80 -3.25 17.06
CA PRO A 70 -10.06 -3.33 15.64
C PRO A 70 -10.27 -1.93 15.04
N MET A 71 -9.56 -1.66 13.95
CA MET A 71 -9.65 -0.44 13.15
C MET A 71 -9.69 -0.79 11.68
N TYR A 72 -10.29 0.09 10.89
CA TYR A 72 -10.33 -0.08 9.44
C TYR A 72 -10.24 1.24 8.69
N ILE A 73 -9.75 1.18 7.46
CA ILE A 73 -9.67 2.31 6.54
C ILE A 73 -9.97 1.86 5.11
N GLU A 74 -10.66 2.69 4.32
CA GLU A 74 -10.91 2.41 2.89
C GLU A 74 -9.67 2.78 2.06
N LEU A 75 -8.96 1.79 1.51
CA LEU A 75 -7.74 2.03 0.75
C LEU A 75 -7.98 2.76 -0.57
N ASP A 76 -9.18 2.66 -1.15
CA ASP A 76 -9.59 3.50 -2.29
C ASP A 76 -9.54 4.99 -1.98
N LYS A 77 -9.54 5.44 -0.72
CA LYS A 77 -9.33 6.85 -0.38
C LYS A 77 -7.86 7.24 -0.29
N CYS A 78 -6.97 6.26 -0.19
CA CYS A 78 -5.56 6.44 0.08
C CYS A 78 -4.70 6.25 -1.16
N PHE A 79 -5.08 5.29 -2.02
CA PHE A 79 -4.27 4.86 -3.14
C PHE A 79 -4.98 5.05 -4.47
N THR A 80 -4.17 5.35 -5.48
CA THR A 80 -4.60 5.40 -6.88
C THR A 80 -3.81 4.37 -7.69
N VAL A 81 -4.12 4.28 -8.97
CA VAL A 81 -3.41 3.40 -9.91
C VAL A 81 -2.93 4.23 -11.09
N ASP A 82 -1.62 4.24 -11.32
CA ASP A 82 -0.97 4.97 -12.40
C ASP A 82 -1.23 4.34 -13.78
N SER A 83 -0.70 4.96 -14.84
CA SER A 83 -0.88 4.49 -16.22
C SER A 83 -0.32 3.10 -16.48
N GLN A 84 0.67 2.68 -15.69
CA GLN A 84 1.35 1.39 -15.79
C GLN A 84 0.70 0.30 -14.92
N GLY A 85 -0.43 0.61 -14.27
CA GLY A 85 -1.12 -0.31 -13.37
C GLY A 85 -0.42 -0.48 -12.03
N ARG A 86 0.39 0.49 -11.59
CA ARG A 86 1.08 0.46 -10.30
C ARG A 86 0.27 1.23 -9.26
N LEU A 87 0.25 0.72 -8.03
CA LEU A 87 -0.29 1.47 -6.89
C LEU A 87 0.55 2.73 -6.68
N ALA A 88 -0.11 3.86 -6.42
CA ALA A 88 0.55 5.14 -6.24
C ALA A 88 -0.13 5.99 -5.16
N VAL A 89 0.67 6.92 -4.62
CA VAL A 89 0.25 8.00 -3.74
C VAL A 89 0.49 9.32 -4.49
N ASP A 90 -0.35 9.60 -5.49
CA ASP A 90 -0.20 10.77 -6.37
C ASP A 90 -1.03 11.96 -5.89
N ASN A 91 -2.23 11.70 -5.36
CA ASN A 91 -3.13 12.68 -4.82
C ASN A 91 -4.11 12.01 -3.84
N TRP A 92 -3.90 12.27 -2.55
CA TRP A 92 -4.75 11.72 -1.50
C TRP A 92 -6.23 11.99 -1.77
N ARG A 93 -7.09 11.00 -1.54
CA ARG A 93 -8.55 11.05 -1.78
C ARG A 93 -9.01 11.06 -3.24
N LYS A 94 -8.11 11.09 -4.23
CA LYS A 94 -8.47 10.90 -5.65
C LYS A 94 -9.02 9.49 -5.89
N GLY A 95 -8.41 8.50 -5.23
CA GLY A 95 -8.82 7.11 -5.30
C GLY A 95 -8.73 6.46 -6.67
N GLY A 96 -9.52 5.40 -6.86
CA GLY A 96 -9.58 4.62 -8.10
C GLY A 96 -8.88 3.27 -8.01
N MET A 97 -8.39 2.89 -6.83
CA MET A 97 -7.88 1.54 -6.59
C MET A 97 -9.00 0.51 -6.73
N LYS A 98 -10.19 0.76 -6.16
CA LYS A 98 -11.29 -0.23 -6.19
C LYS A 98 -11.77 -0.55 -7.60
N ASP A 99 -11.65 0.41 -8.52
CA ASP A 99 -12.14 0.27 -9.89
C ASP A 99 -11.12 -0.42 -10.81
N LYS A 100 -9.82 -0.34 -10.44
CA LYS A 100 -8.72 -0.80 -11.29
C LYS A 100 -8.00 -2.03 -10.74
N CYS A 101 -8.15 -2.35 -9.46
CA CYS A 101 -7.46 -3.47 -8.81
C CYS A 101 -8.41 -4.56 -8.33
N ASP A 102 -7.96 -5.80 -8.43
CA ASP A 102 -8.58 -6.99 -7.86
C ASP A 102 -7.54 -7.83 -7.09
N SER A 103 -8.02 -8.86 -6.38
CA SER A 103 -7.19 -9.85 -5.69
C SER A 103 -6.11 -9.24 -4.78
N CYS A 104 -6.48 -8.24 -3.99
CA CYS A 104 -5.59 -7.59 -3.04
C CYS A 104 -5.38 -8.42 -1.77
N SER A 105 -4.13 -8.56 -1.34
CA SER A 105 -3.77 -9.29 -0.12
C SER A 105 -2.49 -8.77 0.50
N ARG A 106 -2.20 -9.19 1.75
CA ARG A 106 -0.84 -9.16 2.28
C ARG A 106 0.07 -9.94 1.34
N CYS A 107 1.23 -9.36 1.02
CA CYS A 107 2.24 -10.07 0.27
C CYS A 107 3.18 -10.79 1.25
N GLY A 108 3.61 -12.02 0.93
CA GLY A 108 4.48 -12.82 1.80
C GLY A 108 5.95 -12.39 1.76
N ASP A 109 6.23 -11.17 1.33
CA ASP A 109 7.57 -10.64 1.14
C ASP A 109 8.09 -10.08 2.46
N LEU A 110 9.24 -10.58 2.92
CA LEU A 110 9.82 -10.22 4.22
C LEU A 110 10.57 -8.89 4.19
N ASP A 111 10.82 -8.35 2.99
CA ASP A 111 11.57 -7.09 2.81
C ASP A 111 10.68 -5.84 3.01
N LEU A 112 9.36 -6.01 3.11
CA LEU A 112 8.38 -4.93 3.26
C LEU A 112 7.48 -5.19 4.48
N ASP A 113 7.61 -4.34 5.49
CA ASP A 113 6.99 -4.55 6.81
C ASP A 113 5.44 -4.56 6.72
N ALA A 114 4.83 -3.69 5.91
CA ALA A 114 3.39 -3.66 5.64
C ALA A 114 3.05 -3.83 4.16
N CYS A 115 3.52 -4.92 3.54
CA CYS A 115 3.37 -5.13 2.10
C CYS A 115 1.94 -5.43 1.62
N LEU A 116 1.38 -4.56 0.78
CA LEU A 116 0.19 -4.81 -0.02
C LEU A 116 0.56 -5.28 -1.42
N MET A 117 -0.06 -6.36 -1.87
CA MET A 117 0.00 -6.82 -3.26
C MET A 117 -1.39 -6.88 -3.87
N CYS A 118 -1.55 -6.33 -5.07
CA CYS A 118 -2.80 -6.32 -5.81
C CYS A 118 -2.54 -6.60 -7.29
N ARG A 119 -3.56 -7.07 -7.99
CA ARG A 119 -3.54 -7.18 -9.44
C ARG A 119 -4.32 -6.00 -10.02
N CYS A 120 -3.65 -5.13 -10.75
CA CYS A 120 -4.23 -3.88 -11.22
C CYS A 120 -4.17 -3.74 -12.74
N GLN A 121 -5.14 -3.03 -13.29
CA GLN A 121 -5.29 -2.77 -14.72
C GLN A 121 -4.43 -1.58 -15.15
N ARG A 122 -3.70 -1.77 -16.25
CA ARG A 122 -2.93 -0.73 -16.96
C ARG A 122 -3.81 0.01 -17.96
N GLU A 123 -3.33 1.12 -18.50
CA GLU A 123 -4.06 1.89 -19.52
C GLU A 123 -4.36 1.10 -20.80
N ASP A 124 -3.51 0.14 -21.18
CA ASP A 124 -3.73 -0.74 -22.34
C ASP A 124 -4.80 -1.83 -22.10
N GLY A 125 -5.42 -1.86 -20.91
CA GLY A 125 -6.41 -2.84 -20.50
C GLY A 125 -5.83 -4.15 -19.96
N SER A 126 -4.52 -4.37 -20.08
CA SER A 126 -3.85 -5.52 -19.47
C SER A 126 -3.83 -5.41 -17.96
N ARG A 127 -3.71 -6.55 -17.26
CA ARG A 127 -3.59 -6.60 -15.80
C ARG A 127 -2.23 -7.14 -15.38
N GLY A 128 -1.61 -6.51 -14.40
CA GLY A 128 -0.33 -6.92 -13.81
C GLY A 128 -0.38 -6.89 -12.29
N TRP A 129 0.50 -7.67 -11.67
CA TRP A 129 0.72 -7.60 -10.22
C TRP A 129 1.56 -6.37 -9.87
N THR A 130 1.16 -5.68 -8.81
CA THR A 130 1.90 -4.56 -8.21
C THR A 130 1.98 -4.76 -6.71
N LYS A 131 3.07 -4.26 -6.11
CA LYS A 131 3.29 -4.26 -4.67
C LYS A 131 3.49 -2.83 -4.17
N MET A 132 3.18 -2.58 -2.91
CA MET A 132 3.44 -1.32 -2.23
C MET A 132 3.71 -1.59 -0.75
N ASP A 133 4.71 -0.90 -0.19
CA ASP A 133 4.85 -0.79 1.26
C ASP A 133 3.78 0.19 1.76
N MET A 134 2.85 -0.30 2.57
CA MET A 134 1.85 0.57 3.20
C MET A 134 2.43 1.32 4.41
N ASP A 135 3.61 0.92 4.88
CA ASP A 135 4.34 1.66 5.90
C ASP A 135 4.96 2.90 5.25
N GLY A 136 4.60 4.09 5.74
CA GLY A 136 4.82 5.33 4.99
C GLY A 136 3.49 6.01 4.68
N PRO A 137 2.75 5.51 3.68
CA PRO A 137 1.48 6.08 3.27
C PRO A 137 0.35 5.97 4.31
N LEU A 138 0.35 4.90 5.10
CA LEU A 138 -0.58 4.69 6.20
C LEU A 138 0.13 4.88 7.55
N PHE A 139 -0.60 5.43 8.51
CA PHE A 139 -0.09 5.64 9.87
C PHE A 139 -1.22 5.55 10.89
N VAL A 140 -0.89 5.27 12.15
CA VAL A 140 -1.83 5.30 13.27
C VAL A 140 -1.79 6.69 13.90
N SER A 141 -2.91 7.41 13.86
CA SER A 141 -3.07 8.70 14.55
C SER A 141 -3.53 8.45 15.99
N GLN A 142 -2.73 8.85 16.98
CA GLN A 142 -3.12 8.80 18.38
C GLN A 142 -4.18 9.85 18.73
N LYS A 143 -4.21 10.97 18.00
CA LYS A 143 -5.21 12.03 18.17
C LYS A 143 -6.60 11.56 17.74
N ASP A 144 -6.68 10.96 16.57
CA ASP A 144 -7.95 10.52 15.97
C ASP A 144 -8.31 9.09 16.38
N ASN A 145 -7.35 8.38 16.98
CA ASN A 145 -7.44 6.96 17.35
C ASN A 145 -7.96 6.11 16.20
N ALA A 146 -7.32 6.26 15.06
CA ALA A 146 -7.67 5.62 13.81
C ALA A 146 -6.41 5.40 12.96
N ILE A 147 -6.53 4.47 12.02
CA ILE A 147 -5.59 4.38 10.90
C ILE A 147 -5.93 5.51 9.94
N CYS A 148 -4.91 6.20 9.47
CA CYS A 148 -5.04 7.35 8.59
C CYS A 148 -4.10 7.24 7.39
N CYS A 149 -4.42 7.96 6.33
CA CYS A 149 -3.59 8.17 5.17
C CYS A 149 -3.68 9.64 4.74
N GLY A 150 -2.66 10.16 4.07
CA GLY A 150 -2.62 11.58 3.75
C GLY A 150 -1.30 12.24 4.06
N ASP A 151 -1.14 13.45 3.55
CA ASP A 151 -0.10 14.35 4.02
C ASP A 151 -0.39 14.71 5.47
N TRP A 152 0.61 14.49 6.32
CA TRP A 152 0.54 14.71 7.77
C TRP A 152 0.19 16.18 8.12
N TRP A 153 0.29 17.08 7.13
CA TRP A 153 0.10 18.52 7.22
C TRP A 153 -1.19 19.02 6.54
N GLY A 154 -1.77 18.24 5.63
CA GLY A 154 -2.86 18.67 4.73
C GLY A 154 -4.26 18.25 5.15
N GLY A 155 -4.41 17.56 6.29
CA GLY A 155 -5.66 16.98 6.75
C GLY A 155 -5.79 15.52 6.32
N PRO A 156 -5.37 14.57 7.17
CA PRO A 156 -5.41 13.15 6.82
C PRO A 156 -6.85 12.67 6.62
N TYR A 157 -7.02 11.67 5.77
CA TYR A 157 -8.21 10.84 5.78
C TYR A 157 -7.99 9.74 6.81
N CYS A 158 -8.83 9.71 7.84
CA CYS A 158 -8.78 8.71 8.88
C CYS A 158 -9.97 7.78 8.75
N GLY A 159 -9.69 6.49 8.90
CA GLY A 159 -10.69 5.45 9.01
C GLY A 159 -11.45 5.51 10.33
N GLN A 160 -12.17 4.44 10.65
CA GLN A 160 -12.99 4.35 11.86
C GLN A 160 -12.55 3.18 12.74
N ARG A 161 -12.93 3.23 14.01
CA ARG A 161 -12.85 2.07 14.90
C ARG A 161 -13.93 1.06 14.56
N GLY A 162 -13.66 -0.21 14.86
CA GLY A 162 -14.58 -1.31 14.70
C GLY A 162 -14.39 -2.07 13.39
N PHE A 163 -15.48 -2.59 12.86
CA PHE A 163 -15.52 -3.36 11.62
C PHE A 163 -16.06 -2.48 10.49
N PRO A 164 -15.65 -2.73 9.23
CA PRO A 164 -16.19 -2.01 8.09
C PRO A 164 -17.70 -2.21 8.01
N PRO A 165 -18.42 -1.30 7.35
CA PRO A 165 -19.81 -1.58 6.98
C PRO A 165 -19.87 -2.88 6.19
N SER A 166 -20.73 -3.81 6.63
CA SER A 166 -21.04 -5.01 5.88
C SER A 166 -21.64 -4.58 4.54
N SER A 167 -20.91 -4.82 3.46
CA SER A 167 -21.36 -4.67 2.08
C SER A 167 -22.64 -5.46 1.82
#